data_AF-A0A7C5HDU4-F1
#
_entry.id   AF-A0A7C5HDU4-F1
#
_cell.length_a   1.000
_cell.length_b   1.000
_cell.length_c   1.000
_cell.angle_alpha   90.00
_cell.angle_beta   90.00
_cell.angle_gamma   90.00
#
_symmetry.space_group_name_H-M   'P 1'
#
loop_
_entity.id
_entity.type
_entity.pdbx_description
1 polymer ?
#
loop_
_entity_poly.entity_id
_entity_poly.type
_entity_poly.pdbx_seq_one_letter_code
_entity_poly.pdbx_strand_id
1 'polypeptide(L)'
;MNLTFWEYFIFYATILTYLTVGFIVAFEAVLAMTGSEFARKWIRRLYNLRGFMISVYIFYPMLWFVYFLLEVLPRLFGANIKMVPFDIPGMLYFVFPDECDACDLEE
;
A
#
# COMPACT_ATOMS: atom_id res chain seq x y z
N MET A 1 36.92 12.12 -7.38
CA MET A 1 35.51 11.94 -6.95
C MET A 1 35.52 10.88 -5.87
N ASN A 2 35.18 11.21 -4.63
CA ASN A 2 35.39 10.33 -3.47
C ASN A 2 34.35 9.20 -3.45
N LEU A 3 34.80 7.96 -3.19
CA LEU A 3 33.94 6.77 -3.08
C LEU A 3 32.79 6.98 -2.06
N THR A 4 33.11 7.64 -0.95
CA THR A 4 32.15 8.00 0.11
C THR A 4 30.99 8.86 -0.37
N PHE A 5 31.20 9.75 -1.35
CA PHE A 5 30.09 10.57 -1.90
C PHE A 5 29.06 9.69 -2.62
N TRP A 6 29.52 8.74 -3.42
CA TRP A 6 28.64 7.84 -4.16
C TRP A 6 27.86 6.90 -3.24
N GLU A 7 28.49 6.42 -2.16
CA GLU A 7 27.82 5.60 -1.14
C GLU A 7 26.67 6.35 -0.47
N TYR A 8 26.92 7.57 0.03
CA TYR A 8 25.86 8.39 0.63
C TYR A 8 24.79 8.75 -0.39
N PHE A 9 25.19 9.12 -1.61
CA PHE A 9 24.25 9.46 -2.67
C PHE A 9 23.29 8.31 -2.99
N ILE A 10 23.82 7.10 -3.19
CA ILE A 10 22.99 5.91 -3.48
C ILE A 10 22.11 5.59 -2.28
N PHE A 11 22.66 5.63 -1.05
CA PHE A 11 21.90 5.36 0.16
C PHE A 11 20.70 6.31 0.33
N TYR A 12 20.92 7.62 0.19
CA TYR A 12 19.84 8.61 0.28
C TYR A 12 18.86 8.50 -0.89
N ALA A 13 19.33 8.24 -2.11
CA ALA A 13 18.48 8.04 -3.27
C ALA A 13 17.55 6.83 -3.06
N THR A 14 18.08 5.70 -2.61
CA THR A 14 17.30 4.50 -2.31
C THR A 14 16.27 4.75 -1.21
N ILE A 15 16.65 5.45 -0.13
CA ILE A 15 15.70 5.81 0.93
C ILE A 15 14.59 6.70 0.37
N LEU A 16 14.92 7.75 -0.36
CA LEU A 16 13.93 8.65 -0.97
C LEU A 16 13.00 7.91 -1.93
N THR A 17 13.53 6.99 -2.75
CA THR A 17 12.71 6.17 -3.63
C THR A 17 11.79 5.25 -2.83
N TYR A 18 12.30 4.59 -1.79
CA TYR A 18 11.50 3.75 -0.91
C TYR A 18 10.38 4.54 -0.22
N LEU A 19 10.69 5.74 0.29
CA LEU A 19 9.69 6.63 0.89
C LEU A 19 8.64 7.02 -0.14
N THR A 20 9.06 7.54 -1.30
CA THR A 20 8.14 8.09 -2.31
C THR A 20 7.23 7.01 -2.89
N VAL A 21 7.81 5.88 -3.31
CA VAL A 21 7.04 4.74 -3.84
C VAL A 21 6.20 4.10 -2.75
N GLY A 22 6.76 3.95 -1.55
CA GLY A 22 6.07 3.37 -0.40
C GLY A 22 4.85 4.18 0.01
N PHE A 23 4.93 5.51 -0.02
CA PHE A 23 3.76 6.37 0.23
C PHE A 23 2.68 6.17 -0.83
N ILE A 24 3.04 6.18 -2.12
CA ILE A 24 2.07 6.00 -3.21
C ILE A 24 1.33 4.66 -3.04
N VAL A 25 2.07 3.57 -2.84
CA VAL A 25 1.49 2.24 -2.63
C VAL A 25 0.64 2.20 -1.36
N ALA A 26 1.13 2.78 -0.26
CA ALA A 26 0.42 2.77 1.01
C ALA A 26 -0.90 3.58 0.97
N PHE A 27 -0.91 4.74 0.32
CA PHE A 27 -2.12 5.54 0.12
C PHE A 27 -3.14 4.79 -0.72
N GLU A 28 -2.74 4.25 -1.87
CA GLU A 28 -3.63 3.53 -2.76
C GLU A 28 -4.21 2.27 -2.10
N ALA A 29 -3.40 1.53 -1.35
CA ALA A 29 -3.86 0.35 -0.62
C ALA A 29 -4.84 0.72 0.51
N VAL A 30 -4.54 1.73 1.34
CA VAL A 30 -5.47 2.18 2.40
C VAL A 30 -6.77 2.72 1.80
N LEU A 31 -6.71 3.45 0.68
CA LEU A 31 -7.91 3.88 -0.06
C LEU A 31 -8.68 2.71 -0.68
N ALA A 32 -8.00 1.67 -1.12
CA ALA A 32 -8.65 0.47 -1.63
C ALA A 32 -9.38 -0.29 -0.50
N MET A 33 -8.83 -0.31 0.72
CA MET A 33 -9.49 -0.85 1.91
C MET A 33 -10.79 -0.11 2.22
N THR A 34 -10.82 1.23 2.06
CA THR A 34 -12.05 2.01 2.29
C THR A 34 -13.12 1.83 1.21
N GLY A 35 -12.80 1.12 0.13
CA GLY A 35 -13.75 0.82 -0.95
C GLY A 35 -13.69 1.79 -2.12
N SER A 36 -12.66 2.64 -2.21
CA SER A 36 -12.49 3.56 -3.34
C SER A 36 -12.30 2.81 -4.66
N GLU A 37 -13.25 2.96 -5.61
CA GLU A 37 -13.15 2.34 -6.93
C GLU A 37 -11.95 2.85 -7.74
N PHE A 38 -11.56 4.11 -7.55
CA PHE A 38 -10.40 4.69 -8.21
C PHE A 38 -9.12 3.95 -7.83
N ALA A 39 -8.91 3.74 -6.53
CA ALA A 39 -7.73 3.08 -6.01
C ALA A 39 -7.66 1.61 -6.47
N ARG A 40 -8.80 0.91 -6.44
CA ARG A 40 -8.90 -0.47 -6.95
C ARG A 40 -8.52 -0.56 -8.42
N LYS A 41 -9.02 0.35 -9.25
CA LYS A 41 -8.71 0.38 -10.69
C LYS A 41 -7.26 0.73 -10.96
N TRP A 42 -6.68 1.64 -10.17
CA TRP A 42 -5.27 2.01 -10.27
C TRP A 42 -4.36 0.83 -9.95
N ILE A 43 -4.61 0.14 -8.84
CA ILE A 43 -3.85 -1.04 -8.42
C ILE A 43 -3.95 -2.15 -9.47
N ARG A 44 -5.17 -2.48 -9.94
CA ARG A 44 -5.39 -3.53 -10.95
C ARG A 44 -4.73 -3.21 -12.30
N ARG A 45 -4.53 -1.93 -12.63
CA ARG A 45 -3.86 -1.52 -13.87
C ARG A 45 -2.35 -1.69 -13.81
N LEU A 46 -1.75 -1.52 -12.63
CA LEU A 46 -0.30 -1.46 -12.45
C LEU A 46 0.31 -2.75 -11.92
N TYR A 47 -0.46 -3.55 -11.17
CA TYR A 47 0.02 -4.74 -10.51
C TYR A 47 -0.84 -5.96 -10.85
N ASN A 48 -0.21 -7.13 -10.91
CA ASN A 48 -0.89 -8.43 -10.76
C ASN A 48 -0.98 -8.78 -9.27
N LEU A 49 -1.84 -9.73 -8.89
CA LEU A 49 -2.06 -10.13 -7.48
C LEU A 49 -0.73 -10.35 -6.73
N ARG A 50 0.15 -11.21 -7.26
CA ARG A 50 1.45 -11.52 -6.62
C ARG A 50 2.36 -10.29 -6.48
N GLY A 51 2.40 -9.43 -7.51
CA GLY A 51 3.22 -8.22 -7.49
C GLY A 51 2.72 -7.21 -6.47
N PHE A 52 1.39 -7.10 -6.33
CA PHE A 52 0.79 -6.24 -5.32
C PHE A 52 1.00 -6.79 -3.91
N MET A 53 0.83 -8.10 -3.68
CA MET A 53 1.13 -8.73 -2.38
C MET A 53 2.58 -8.48 -1.94
N ILE A 54 3.55 -8.64 -2.84
CA ILE A 54 4.96 -8.36 -2.54
C ILE A 54 5.14 -6.88 -2.18
N SER A 55 4.51 -5.97 -2.94
CA SER A 55 4.57 -4.54 -2.66
C SER A 55 3.98 -4.20 -1.29
N VAL A 56 2.83 -4.77 -0.96
CA VAL A 56 2.17 -4.64 0.35
C VAL A 56 3.07 -5.17 1.47
N TYR A 57 3.76 -6.29 1.26
CA TYR A 57 4.68 -6.85 2.24
C TYR A 57 5.91 -5.96 2.45
N ILE A 58 6.54 -5.50 1.38
CA ILE A 58 7.71 -4.61 1.42
C ILE A 58 7.37 -3.29 2.11
N PHE A 59 6.22 -2.70 1.77
CA PHE A 59 5.78 -1.40 2.28
C PHE A 59 4.83 -1.51 3.47
N TYR A 60 4.76 -2.67 4.14
CA TYR A 60 3.93 -2.88 5.33
C TYR A 60 4.09 -1.81 6.42
N PRO A 61 5.31 -1.39 6.82
CA PRO A 61 5.45 -0.31 7.80
C PRO A 61 4.86 1.02 7.31
N MET A 62 4.92 1.30 6.00
CA MET A 62 4.33 2.51 5.41
C MET A 62 2.82 2.45 5.35
N LEU A 63 2.23 1.28 5.07
CA LEU A 63 0.79 1.06 5.13
C LEU A 63 0.24 1.40 6.51
N TRP A 64 0.93 0.92 7.55
CA TRP A 64 0.52 1.18 8.93
C TRP A 64 0.63 2.68 9.28
N PHE A 65 1.71 3.33 8.83
CA PHE A 65 1.90 4.77 9.02
C PHE A 65 0.81 5.60 8.32
N VAL A 66 0.49 5.29 7.06
CA VAL A 66 -0.56 5.99 6.31
C VAL A 66 -1.94 5.71 6.89
N TYR A 67 -2.22 4.48 7.29
CA TYR A 67 -3.47 4.14 7.99
C TYR A 67 -3.60 4.95 9.29
N PHE A 68 -2.54 5.06 10.08
CA PHE A 68 -2.52 5.92 11.26
C PHE A 68 -2.81 7.40 10.92
N LEU A 69 -2.20 7.92 9.85
CA LEU A 69 -2.44 9.29 9.41
C LEU A 69 -3.87 9.54 8.91
N LEU A 70 -4.49 8.58 8.21
CA LEU A 70 -5.80 8.76 7.59
C LEU A 70 -6.98 8.38 8.48
N GLU A 71 -6.80 7.45 9.42
CA GLU A 71 -7.88 6.97 10.29
C GLU A 71 -7.72 7.47 11.72
N VAL A 72 -6.50 7.41 12.28
CA VAL A 72 -6.27 7.72 13.70
C VAL A 72 -6.17 9.23 13.94
N LEU A 73 -5.40 9.96 13.13
CA LEU A 73 -5.28 11.42 13.28
C LEU A 73 -6.62 12.14 13.14
N PRO A 74 -7.42 11.97 12.08
CA PRO A 74 -8.64 12.76 11.94
C PRO A 74 -9.68 12.40 13.02
N ARG A 75 -9.68 11.18 13.57
CA ARG A 75 -10.43 10.90 14.79
C ARG A 75 -9.95 11.73 15.97
N LEU A 76 -8.63 11.82 16.19
CA LEU A 76 -8.08 12.67 17.27
C LEU A 76 -8.48 14.14 17.09
N PHE A 77 -8.63 14.61 15.85
CA PHE A 77 -9.12 15.93 15.52
C PHE A 77 -10.67 16.07 15.49
N GLY A 78 -11.41 15.04 15.92
CA GLY A 78 -12.86 15.11 16.07
C GLY A 78 -13.67 14.90 14.78
N ALA A 79 -13.04 14.41 13.71
CA ALA A 79 -13.77 14.02 12.50
C ALA A 79 -14.58 12.74 12.76
N ASN A 80 -15.86 12.76 12.38
CA ASN A 80 -16.78 11.64 12.56
C ASN A 80 -16.71 10.69 11.35
N ILE A 81 -15.56 10.04 11.18
CA ILE A 81 -15.28 9.14 10.06
C ILE A 81 -15.58 7.70 10.47
N LYS A 82 -16.21 6.96 9.55
CA LYS A 82 -16.41 5.52 9.70
C LYS A 82 -15.06 4.83 9.58
N MET A 83 -14.59 4.26 10.69
CA MET A 83 -13.36 3.48 10.73
C MET A 83 -13.47 2.27 9.82
N VAL A 84 -12.50 2.13 8.93
CA VAL A 84 -12.35 0.92 8.12
C VAL A 84 -11.33 0.02 8.80
N PRO A 85 -11.61 -1.28 9.02
CA PRO A 85 -10.63 -2.18 9.60
C PRO A 85 -9.43 -2.33 8.67
N PHE A 86 -8.23 -2.44 9.26
CA PHE A 86 -7.02 -2.74 8.51
C PHE A 86 -7.03 -4.20 8.05
N ASP A 87 -7.67 -4.45 6.91
CA ASP A 87 -7.89 -5.78 6.34
C ASP A 87 -7.22 -5.91 4.97
N ILE A 88 -5.98 -6.42 4.97
CA ILE A 88 -5.21 -6.72 3.76
C ILE A 88 -5.83 -7.87 2.95
N PRO A 89 -6.14 -9.04 3.52
CA PRO A 89 -6.73 -10.13 2.74
C PRO A 89 -8.08 -9.74 2.12
N GLY A 90 -8.96 -9.05 2.86
CA GLY A 90 -10.21 -8.54 2.30
C GLY A 90 -9.97 -7.55 1.16
N MET A 91 -9.03 -6.61 1.32
CA MET A 91 -8.65 -5.69 0.24
C MET A 91 -8.14 -6.45 -1.00
N LEU A 92 -7.28 -7.45 -0.85
CA LEU A 92 -6.77 -8.24 -1.96
C LEU A 92 -7.90 -8.92 -2.73
N TYR A 93 -8.83 -9.55 -2.02
CA TYR A 93 -10.02 -10.15 -2.61
C TYR A 93 -10.86 -9.13 -3.38
N PHE A 94 -11.09 -7.94 -2.82
CA PHE A 94 -11.86 -6.89 -3.50
C PHE A 94 -11.16 -6.33 -4.75
N VAL A 95 -9.83 -6.28 -4.75
CA VAL A 95 -9.05 -5.74 -5.88
C VAL A 95 -8.88 -6.79 -6.97
N PHE A 96 -8.69 -8.05 -6.62
CA PHE A 96 -8.40 -9.16 -7.53
C PHE A 96 -9.30 -10.39 -7.28
N PRO A 97 -10.64 -10.25 -7.41
CA PRO A 97 -11.56 -11.35 -7.13
C PRO A 97 -11.31 -12.55 -8.04
N ASP A 98 -11.13 -12.30 -9.35
CA ASP A 98 -10.96 -13.35 -10.35
C ASP A 98 -9.66 -14.16 -10.16
N GLU A 99 -8.58 -13.51 -9.70
CA GLU A 99 -7.30 -14.19 -9.44
C GLU A 99 -7.33 -14.95 -8.11
N CYS A 100 -8.08 -14.46 -7.11
CA CYS A 100 -8.28 -15.17 -5.85
C CYS A 100 -9.16 -16.42 -6.02
N ASP A 101 -10.29 -16.30 -6.72
CA ASP A 101 -11.21 -17.41 -6.97
C ASP A 101 -10.55 -18.53 -7.81
N ALA A 102 -9.60 -18.17 -8.68
CA ALA A 102 -8.80 -19.14 -9.43
C ALA A 102 -7.81 -19.93 -8.56
N CYS A 103 -7.31 -19.35 -7.46
CA CYS A 103 -6.40 -20.05 -6.55
C CYS A 103 -7.11 -21.09 -5.67
N ASP A 104 -8.40 -20.88 -5.35
CA ASP A 104 -9.20 -21.83 -4.56
C ASP A 104 -9.61 -23.08 -5.36
N LEU A 105 -9.45 -23.08 -6.68
CA LEU A 105 -9.80 -24.19 -7.57
C LEU A 105 -8.63 -25.14 -7.89
N GLU A 106 -7.42 -24.84 -7.40
CA GLU A 106 -6.21 -25.66 -7.61
C GLU A 106 -5.89 -26.64 -6.44
N GLU A 107 -6.75 -26.72 -5.41
CA GLU A 107 -6.72 -27.75 -4.35
C GLU A 107 -7.71 -28.90 -4.60
#